data_AF-A0ABD3VP63-F1
#
_entry.id   AF-A0ABD3VP63-F1
#
_cell.length_a   1.000
_cell.length_b   1.000
_cell.length_c   1.000
_cell.angle_alpha   90.00
_cell.angle_beta   90.00
_cell.angle_gamma   90.00
#
_symmetry.space_group_name_H-M   'P 1'
#
loop_
_entity.id
_entity.type
_entity.pdbx_description
1 polymer ?
#
loop_
_entity_poly.entity_id
_entity_poly.type
_entity_poly.pdbx_seq_one_letter_code
_entity_poly.pdbx_strand_id
1 'polypeptide(L)'
;MSERERERERERERERERERERERERISNLVKGVTKINLDNRDIVAVHRIPGRQGQPRPVIVKFWSLDCKLPIIKKRKDFKQNKGIRLVEDVTKMNTELINKLSRHQEIDSAWYFNGSVYGKTKSGKRIKFDICDEIDEKIRI
;
A
#
# COMPACT_ATOMS: atom_id res chain seq x y z
N MET A 1 34.96 -1.15 18.44
CA MET A 1 34.43 -2.38 17.83
C MET A 1 35.56 -3.35 17.56
N SER A 2 35.51 -4.53 18.16
CA SER A 2 36.46 -5.62 17.90
C SER A 2 36.20 -6.26 16.54
N GLU A 3 37.19 -6.96 15.99
CA GLU A 3 37.05 -7.71 14.73
C GLU A 3 35.95 -8.78 14.80
N ARG A 4 35.80 -9.43 15.96
CA ARG A 4 34.71 -10.38 16.24
C ARG A 4 33.32 -9.73 16.22
N GLU A 5 33.20 -8.47 16.66
CA GLU A 5 31.93 -7.73 16.58
C GLU A 5 31.58 -7.39 15.13
N ARG A 6 32.57 -6.99 14.33
CA ARG A 6 32.39 -6.70 12.89
C ARG A 6 31.97 -7.93 12.10
N GLU A 7 32.55 -9.09 12.40
CA GLU A 7 32.21 -10.36 11.73
C GLU A 7 30.77 -10.79 12.04
N ARG A 8 30.37 -10.73 13.31
CA ARG A 8 28.98 -11.01 13.74
C ARG A 8 27.97 -10.05 13.10
N GLU A 9 28.31 -8.78 12.95
CA GLU A 9 27.46 -7.80 12.29
C GLU A 9 27.26 -8.12 10.80
N ARG A 10 28.34 -8.46 10.09
CA ARG A 10 28.28 -8.90 8.68
C ARG A 10 27.43 -10.16 8.50
N GLU A 11 27.55 -11.13 9.40
CA GLU A 11 26.74 -12.35 9.35
C GLU A 11 25.25 -12.06 9.53
N ARG A 12 24.89 -11.20 10.49
CA ARG A 12 23.50 -10.74 10.69
C ARG A 12 22.96 -9.99 9.48
N GLU A 13 23.79 -9.18 8.83
CA GLU A 13 23.38 -8.46 7.61
C GLU A 13 23.08 -9.42 6.46
N ARG A 14 23.94 -10.43 6.24
CA ARG A 14 23.73 -11.49 5.25
C ARG A 14 22.46 -12.29 5.51
N GLU A 15 22.17 -12.61 6.77
CA GLU A 15 20.94 -13.32 7.13
C GLU A 15 19.69 -12.48 6.83
N ARG A 16 19.72 -11.19 7.19
CA ARG A 16 18.63 -10.25 6.87
C ARG A 16 18.42 -10.09 5.36
N GLU A 17 19.48 -10.09 4.58
CA GLU A 17 19.41 -10.01 3.12
C GLU A 17 18.71 -11.26 2.54
N ARG A 18 19.09 -12.46 2.99
CA ARG A 18 18.44 -13.72 2.60
C ARG A 18 16.95 -13.75 2.99
N GLU A 19 16.60 -13.25 4.17
CA GLU A 19 15.19 -13.15 4.57
C GLU A 19 14.40 -12.20 3.66
N ARG A 20 14.99 -11.04 3.30
CA ARG A 20 14.36 -10.08 2.39
C ARG A 20 14.16 -10.68 1.00
N GLU A 21 15.13 -11.44 0.50
CA GLU A 21 15.03 -12.13 -0.79
C GLU A 21 13.88 -13.14 -0.79
N ARG A 22 13.76 -13.96 0.27
CA ARG A 22 12.63 -14.90 0.45
C ARG A 22 11.28 -14.18 0.52
N GLU A 23 11.21 -13.05 1.21
CA GLU A 23 9.96 -12.28 1.29
C GLU A 23 9.61 -11.63 -0.06
N ARG A 24 10.58 -11.15 -0.84
CA ARG A 24 10.34 -10.69 -2.22
C ARG A 24 9.76 -11.80 -3.09
N GLU A 25 10.35 -12.99 -3.05
CA GLU A 25 9.87 -14.14 -3.80
C GLU A 25 8.45 -14.54 -3.41
N ARG A 26 8.13 -14.55 -2.10
CA ARG A 26 6.76 -14.79 -1.59
C ARG A 26 5.77 -13.77 -2.14
N ILE A 27 6.14 -12.48 -2.18
CA ILE A 27 5.28 -11.43 -2.73
C ILE A 27 5.08 -11.63 -4.23
N SER A 28 6.14 -11.88 -5.00
CA SER A 28 6.04 -12.13 -6.44
C SER A 28 5.16 -13.34 -6.75
N ASN A 29 5.32 -14.44 -6.01
CA ASN A 29 4.49 -15.64 -6.14
C ASN A 29 3.03 -15.39 -5.76
N LEU A 30 2.78 -14.61 -4.70
CA LEU A 30 1.43 -14.22 -4.30
C LEU A 30 0.75 -13.38 -5.39
N VAL A 31 1.43 -12.35 -5.88
CA VAL A 31 0.91 -11.46 -6.93
C VAL A 31 0.64 -12.25 -8.21
N LYS A 32 1.57 -13.09 -8.65
CA LYS A 32 1.39 -13.96 -9.83
C LYS A 32 0.23 -14.93 -9.66
N GLY A 33 0.13 -15.57 -8.49
CA GLY A 33 -0.94 -16.53 -8.20
C GLY A 33 -2.34 -15.92 -8.26
N VAL A 34 -2.50 -14.71 -7.70
CA VAL A 34 -3.79 -14.01 -7.63
C VAL A 34 -4.12 -13.25 -8.92
N THR A 35 -3.16 -12.55 -9.51
CA THR A 35 -3.41 -11.54 -10.55
C THR A 35 -2.88 -11.91 -11.93
N LYS A 36 -2.09 -12.98 -12.04
CA LYS A 36 -1.31 -13.36 -13.24
C LYS A 36 -0.28 -12.32 -13.70
N ILE A 37 0.03 -11.33 -12.86
CA ILE A 37 1.10 -10.35 -13.11
C ILE A 37 2.43 -10.96 -12.64
N ASN A 38 3.44 -10.93 -13.51
CA ASN A 38 4.80 -11.30 -13.14
C ASN A 38 5.54 -10.07 -12.63
N LEU A 39 6.19 -10.18 -11.47
CA LEU A 39 7.07 -9.16 -10.91
C LEU A 39 8.51 -9.66 -10.96
N ASP A 40 9.42 -8.85 -11.50
CA ASP A 40 10.86 -9.04 -11.40
C ASP A 40 11.34 -8.62 -9.99
N ASN A 41 12.44 -9.20 -9.52
CA ASN A 41 13.07 -8.79 -8.27
C ASN A 41 13.42 -7.28 -8.24
N ARG A 42 13.68 -6.67 -9.40
CA ARG A 42 13.94 -5.24 -9.58
C ARG A 42 12.71 -4.36 -9.37
N ASP A 43 11.50 -4.90 -9.56
CA ASP A 43 10.25 -4.16 -9.35
C ASP A 43 9.99 -3.88 -7.87
N ILE A 44 10.61 -4.65 -6.99
CA ILE A 44 10.49 -4.51 -5.53
C ILE A 44 11.77 -3.89 -5.00
N VAL A 45 11.67 -2.73 -4.34
CA VAL A 45 12.81 -2.03 -3.73
C VAL A 45 13.01 -2.46 -2.30
N ALA A 46 11.93 -2.65 -1.55
CA ALA A 46 11.99 -3.03 -0.15
C ALA A 46 10.75 -3.83 0.24
N VAL A 47 10.95 -4.77 1.18
CA VAL A 47 9.90 -5.55 1.81
C VAL A 47 10.17 -5.62 3.30
N HIS A 48 9.21 -5.22 4.11
CA HIS A 48 9.33 -5.24 5.56
C HIS A 48 8.04 -5.69 6.22
N ARG A 49 8.16 -6.48 7.30
CA ARG A 49 7.03 -6.76 8.18
C ARG A 49 6.88 -5.65 9.20
N ILE A 50 5.72 -5.01 9.24
CA ILE A 50 5.43 -3.98 10.23
C ILE A 50 4.76 -4.60 11.48
N PRO A 51 4.74 -3.90 12.63
CA PRO A 51 3.95 -4.32 13.78
C PRO A 51 2.49 -4.52 13.39
N GLY A 52 1.90 -5.60 13.90
CA GLY A 52 0.50 -5.96 13.66
C GLY A 52 -0.30 -6.02 14.96
N ARG A 53 -1.59 -6.32 14.85
CA ARG A 53 -2.42 -6.60 16.03
C ARG A 53 -1.99 -7.93 16.66
N GLN A 54 -2.07 -8.01 17.98
CA GLN A 54 -1.77 -9.25 18.70
C GLN A 54 -2.68 -10.39 18.22
N GLY A 55 -2.10 -11.59 18.04
CA GLY A 55 -2.82 -12.76 17.51
C GLY A 55 -3.14 -12.70 16.02
N GLN A 56 -2.72 -11.66 15.30
CA GLN A 56 -2.90 -11.53 13.85
C GLN A 56 -1.57 -11.57 13.12
N PRO A 57 -1.54 -12.08 11.87
CA PRO A 57 -0.34 -12.01 11.04
C PRO A 57 0.16 -10.57 10.89
N ARG A 58 1.47 -10.37 11.06
CA ARG A 58 2.10 -9.07 10.85
C ARG A 58 1.95 -8.63 9.39
N PRO A 59 1.47 -7.39 9.12
CA PRO A 59 1.35 -6.90 7.76
C PRO A 59 2.73 -6.76 7.10
N VAL A 60 2.73 -6.81 5.77
CA VAL A 60 3.93 -6.58 4.96
C VAL A 60 3.75 -5.26 4.21
N ILE A 61 4.72 -4.36 4.34
CA ILE A 61 4.84 -3.17 3.50
C ILE A 61 5.82 -3.45 2.37
N VAL A 62 5.44 -3.07 1.15
CA VAL A 62 6.22 -3.30 -0.07
C VAL A 62 6.43 -1.96 -0.77
N LYS A 63 7.69 -1.61 -1.01
CA LYS A 63 8.05 -0.47 -1.86
C LYS A 63 8.34 -0.98 -3.27
N PHE A 64 7.60 -0.49 -4.24
CA PHE A 64 7.84 -0.79 -5.66
C PHE A 64 8.81 0.24 -6.27
N TRP A 65 9.50 -0.16 -7.33
CA TRP A 65 10.43 0.70 -8.06
C TRP A 65 9.69 1.84 -8.79
N SER A 66 8.56 1.51 -9.43
CA SER A 66 7.76 2.47 -10.19
C SER A 66 6.27 2.32 -9.92
N LEU A 67 5.51 3.35 -10.29
CA LEU A 67 4.05 3.28 -10.32
C LEU A 67 3.55 2.29 -11.36
N ASP A 68 4.27 2.11 -12.47
CA ASP A 68 3.88 1.20 -13.55
C ASP A 68 3.82 -0.26 -13.10
N CYS A 69 4.70 -0.66 -12.18
CA CYS A 69 4.65 -2.01 -11.60
C CYS A 69 3.56 -2.12 -10.52
N LYS A 70 3.33 -1.04 -9.75
CA LYS A 70 2.36 -1.01 -8.65
C LYS A 70 0.90 -0.96 -9.14
N LEU A 71 0.60 -0.09 -10.10
CA LEU A 71 -0.77 0.24 -10.51
C LEU A 71 -1.57 -0.97 -11.04
N PRO A 72 -1.02 -1.86 -11.89
CA PRO A 72 -1.71 -3.07 -12.34
C PRO A 72 -2.14 -3.97 -11.18
N ILE A 73 -1.32 -4.08 -10.13
CA ILE A 73 -1.61 -4.86 -8.92
C ILE A 73 -2.75 -4.20 -8.12
N ILE A 74 -2.66 -2.89 -7.87
CA ILE A 74 -3.67 -2.15 -7.12
C ILE A 74 -5.04 -2.19 -7.81
N LYS A 75 -5.08 -2.13 -9.16
CA LYS A 75 -6.32 -2.27 -9.93
C LYS A 75 -7.00 -3.63 -9.70
N LYS A 76 -6.22 -4.68 -9.42
CA LYS A 76 -6.70 -6.04 -9.10
C LYS A 76 -6.83 -6.32 -7.60
N ARG A 77 -6.82 -5.30 -6.74
CA ARG A 77 -6.90 -5.47 -5.27
C ARG A 77 -8.12 -6.27 -4.77
N LYS A 78 -9.23 -6.26 -5.52
CA LYS A 78 -10.44 -7.05 -5.18
C LYS A 78 -10.16 -8.55 -5.22
N ASP A 79 -9.33 -8.99 -6.15
CA ASP A 79 -9.00 -10.39 -6.38
C ASP A 79 -8.23 -10.97 -5.19
N PHE A 80 -7.39 -10.17 -4.51
CA PHE A 80 -6.68 -10.61 -3.30
C PHE A 80 -7.64 -10.96 -2.16
N LYS A 81 -8.68 -10.15 -1.99
CA LYS A 81 -9.70 -10.38 -0.96
C LYS A 81 -10.51 -11.63 -1.28
N GLN A 82 -10.87 -11.84 -2.54
CA GLN A 82 -11.70 -12.97 -2.99
C GLN A 82 -10.94 -14.30 -2.99
N ASN A 83 -9.70 -14.33 -3.49
CA ASN A 83 -8.95 -15.58 -3.70
C ASN A 83 -8.17 -16.06 -2.47
N LYS A 84 -7.70 -15.14 -1.62
CA LYS A 84 -6.79 -15.46 -0.50
C LYS A 84 -7.21 -14.86 0.83
N GLY A 85 -8.32 -14.11 0.88
CA GLY A 85 -8.71 -13.34 2.07
C GLY A 85 -7.71 -12.23 2.44
N ILE A 86 -6.77 -11.90 1.54
CA ILE A 86 -5.72 -10.90 1.79
C ILE A 86 -6.25 -9.53 1.43
N ARG A 87 -6.09 -8.56 2.34
CA ARG A 87 -6.42 -7.18 2.07
C ARG A 87 -5.17 -6.44 1.56
N LEU A 88 -5.25 -5.97 0.31
CA LEU A 88 -4.26 -5.06 -0.26
C LEU A 88 -4.73 -3.61 -0.06
N VAL A 89 -3.91 -2.82 0.64
CA VAL A 89 -4.15 -1.38 0.86
C VAL A 89 -2.92 -0.60 0.42
N GLU A 90 -3.15 0.63 -0.06
CA GLU A 90 -2.06 1.59 -0.22
C GLU A 90 -1.69 2.19 1.14
N ASP A 91 -0.43 2.58 1.29
CA ASP A 91 0.01 3.32 2.47
C ASP A 91 -0.47 4.78 2.34
N VAL A 92 -1.32 5.20 3.29
CA VAL A 92 -1.99 6.50 3.27
C VAL A 92 -1.51 7.30 4.46
N THR A 93 -1.10 8.55 4.21
CA THR A 93 -0.67 9.45 5.30
C THR A 93 -1.82 9.72 6.26
N LYS A 94 -1.48 10.11 7.50
CA LYS A 94 -2.47 10.48 8.52
C LYS A 94 -3.42 11.59 8.03
N MET A 95 -2.86 12.66 7.45
CA MET A 95 -3.65 13.78 6.91
C MET A 95 -4.61 13.34 5.80
N ASN A 96 -4.16 12.47 4.88
CA ASN A 96 -5.06 11.94 3.84
C ASN A 96 -6.13 11.02 4.42
N THR A 97 -5.82 10.27 5.47
CA THR A 97 -6.81 9.46 6.19
C THR A 97 -7.86 10.34 6.87
N GLU A 98 -7.44 11.44 7.49
CA GLU A 98 -8.34 12.45 8.08
C GLU A 98 -9.22 13.12 7.01
N LEU A 99 -8.65 13.48 5.86
CA LEU A 99 -9.41 14.02 4.72
C LEU A 99 -10.47 13.03 4.22
N ILE A 100 -10.12 11.74 4.05
CA ILE A 100 -11.07 10.69 3.65
C ILE A 100 -12.20 10.56 4.67
N ASN A 101 -11.89 10.63 5.97
CA ASN A 101 -12.89 10.60 7.04
C ASN A 101 -13.79 11.84 7.03
N LYS A 102 -13.23 13.03 6.78
CA LYS A 102 -13.98 14.29 6.62
C LYS A 102 -14.95 14.20 5.44
N LEU A 103 -14.47 13.75 4.28
CA LEU A 103 -15.28 13.55 3.07
C LEU A 103 -16.39 12.53 3.29
N SER A 104 -16.09 11.41 3.95
CA SER A 104 -17.08 10.32 4.16
C SER A 104 -18.21 10.71 5.12
N ARG A 105 -18.06 11.79 5.89
CA ARG A 105 -19.10 12.37 6.76
C ARG A 105 -19.82 13.54 6.13
N HIS A 106 -19.37 14.00 4.97
CA HIS A 106 -19.93 15.16 4.29
C HIS A 106 -21.25 14.80 3.60
N GLN A 107 -22.28 15.64 3.76
CA GLN A 107 -23.63 15.34 3.28
C GLN A 107 -23.73 15.16 1.77
N GLU A 108 -22.89 15.83 0.98
CA GLU A 108 -22.91 15.76 -0.49
C GLU A 108 -22.03 14.63 -1.06
N ILE A 109 -21.25 13.94 -0.22
CA ILE A 109 -20.34 12.88 -0.64
C ILE A 109 -20.97 11.51 -0.40
N ASP A 110 -21.04 10.70 -1.46
CA ASP A 110 -21.51 9.31 -1.46
C ASP A 110 -20.40 8.36 -0.99
N SER A 111 -19.17 8.56 -1.46
CA SER A 111 -18.01 7.76 -1.03
C SER A 111 -16.70 8.50 -1.21
N ALA A 112 -15.69 8.17 -0.39
CA ALA A 112 -14.34 8.68 -0.51
C ALA A 112 -13.31 7.55 -0.48
N TRP A 113 -12.25 7.66 -1.27
CA TRP A 113 -11.18 6.66 -1.32
C TRP A 113 -9.83 7.29 -1.68
N TYR A 114 -8.77 6.62 -1.24
CA TYR A 114 -7.41 6.90 -1.71
C TYR A 114 -7.11 6.08 -2.96
N PHE A 115 -6.45 6.70 -3.94
CA PHE A 115 -5.89 5.99 -5.09
C PHE A 115 -4.70 6.75 -5.66
N ASN A 116 -3.58 6.04 -5.84
CA ASN A 116 -2.41 6.54 -6.57
C ASN A 116 -1.95 7.94 -6.10
N GLY A 117 -1.71 8.12 -4.80
CA GLY A 117 -1.19 9.39 -4.28
C GLY A 117 -2.26 10.44 -3.99
N SER A 118 -3.52 10.22 -4.36
CA SER A 118 -4.57 11.24 -4.30
C SER A 118 -5.83 10.74 -3.56
N VAL A 119 -6.51 11.66 -2.87
CA VAL A 119 -7.83 11.41 -2.30
C VAL A 119 -8.90 11.78 -3.32
N TYR A 120 -9.89 10.92 -3.47
CA TYR A 120 -11.04 11.12 -4.34
C TYR A 120 -12.33 11.02 -3.55
N GLY A 121 -13.30 11.84 -3.92
CA GLY A 121 -14.69 11.74 -3.47
C GLY A 121 -15.63 11.57 -4.66
N LYS A 122 -16.63 10.71 -4.52
CA LYS A 122 -17.79 10.65 -5.41
C LYS A 122 -18.94 11.37 -4.70
N THR A 123 -19.49 12.39 -5.34
CA THR A 123 -20.68 13.10 -4.85
C THR A 123 -21.94 12.24 -5.03
N LYS A 124 -23.01 12.59 -4.33
CA LYS A 124 -24.34 11.96 -4.51
C LYS A 124 -24.88 12.10 -5.93
N SER A 125 -24.51 13.16 -6.65
CA SER A 125 -24.83 13.33 -8.08
C SER A 125 -23.98 12.46 -9.03
N GLY A 126 -22.99 11.74 -8.50
CA GLY A 126 -22.13 10.83 -9.26
C GLY A 126 -20.82 11.44 -9.75
N LYS A 127 -20.61 12.75 -9.60
CA LYS A 127 -19.36 13.43 -9.97
C LYS A 127 -18.20 12.94 -9.12
N ARG A 128 -17.08 12.60 -9.74
CA ARG A 128 -15.83 12.23 -9.06
C ARG A 128 -14.88 13.41 -9.04
N ILE A 129 -14.40 13.76 -7.86
CA ILE A 129 -13.57 14.95 -7.62
C ILE A 129 -12.30 14.49 -6.88
N LYS A 130 -11.15 15.05 -7.26
CA LYS A 130 -9.89 14.91 -6.52
C LYS A 130 -9.83 15.99 -5.46
N PHE A 131 -9.49 15.60 -4.23
CA PHE A 131 -9.30 16.51 -3.10
C PHE A 131 -7.84 16.52 -2.63
N ASP A 132 -7.42 17.67 -2.13
CA ASP A 132 -6.18 17.99 -1.44
C ASP A 132 -6.49 18.34 0.01
N ILE A 133 -5.48 18.26 0.88
CA ILE A 133 -5.62 18.46 2.33
C ILE A 133 -6.04 19.89 2.69
N CYS A 134 -5.75 20.86 1.82
CA CYS A 134 -6.06 22.28 2.03
C CYS A 134 -7.33 22.75 1.30
N ASP A 135 -8.08 21.84 0.65
CA ASP A 135 -9.30 22.24 -0.06
C ASP A 135 -10.45 22.55 0.92
N GLU A 136 -11.18 23.63 0.61
CA GLU A 136 -12.52 23.83 1.14
C GLU A 136 -13.53 22.97 0.36
N ILE A 137 -14.12 21.99 1.06
CA ILE A 137 -14.91 20.93 0.43
C ILE A 137 -16.13 21.49 -0.29
N ASP A 138 -16.87 22.41 0.34
CA ASP A 138 -18.09 22.99 -0.22
C ASP A 138 -17.83 23.78 -1.49
N GLU A 139 -16.73 24.53 -1.54
CA GLU A 139 -16.33 25.28 -2.74
C GLU A 139 -15.94 24.33 -3.87
N LYS A 140 -15.17 23.29 -3.54
CA LYS A 140 -14.67 22.34 -4.53
C LYS A 140 -15.74 21.45 -5.14
N ILE A 141 -16.83 21.19 -4.42
CA ILE A 141 -17.97 20.43 -4.96
C ILE A 141 -18.76 21.24 -5.99
N ARG A 142 -18.77 22.59 -5.87
CA ARG A 142 -19.55 23.49 -6.74
C ARG A 142 -18.91 23.72 -8.12
N ILE A 143 -17.58 23.61 -8.21
CA ILE A 143 -16.81 23.63 -9.47
C ILE A 143 -16.99 22.30 -10.18
#